data_AF-A0A2N5W5I8-F1
#
_entry.id   AF-A0A2N5W5I8-F1
#
_cell.length_a   1.000
_cell.length_b   1.000
_cell.length_c   1.000
_cell.angle_alpha   90.00
_cell.angle_beta   90.00
_cell.angle_gamma   90.00
#
_symmetry.space_group_name_H-M   'P 1'
#
loop_
_entity.id
_entity.type
_entity.pdbx_description
1 polymer ?
#
loop_
_entity_poly.entity_id
_entity_poly.type
_entity_poly.pdbx_seq_one_letter_code
_entity_poly.pdbx_strand_id
1 'polypeptide(L)'
;MSTTSAPMQLPKTVRTQESKLHMICNLIEEMDLTPKSFISAFISCSSSRMAFLRRYWGTSTGWPSTLLLLKTIRDAICNKPLGNDY
;
A
#
# COMPACT_ATOMS: atom_id res chain seq x y z
N MET A 1 49.48 -11.66 13.31
CA MET A 1 48.12 -12.24 13.40
C MET A 1 47.13 -11.09 13.41
N SER A 2 46.31 -10.94 12.38
CA SER A 2 45.34 -9.85 12.28
C SER A 2 43.96 -10.47 12.02
N THR A 3 43.10 -10.44 13.02
CA THR A 3 41.70 -10.86 12.90
C THR A 3 40.88 -9.65 12.45
N THR A 4 40.46 -9.67 11.19
CA THR A 4 39.44 -8.76 10.66
C THR A 4 38.10 -9.14 11.25
N SER A 5 37.55 -8.32 12.15
CA SER A 5 36.18 -8.44 12.63
C SER A 5 35.21 -7.95 11.55
N ALA A 6 34.32 -8.83 11.08
CA ALA A 6 33.22 -8.48 10.21
C ALA A 6 32.21 -7.57 10.95
N PRO A 7 31.62 -6.55 10.30
CA PRO A 7 30.63 -5.70 10.95
C PRO A 7 29.37 -6.52 11.28
N MET A 8 28.97 -6.51 12.55
CA MET A 8 27.71 -7.11 13.02
C MET A 8 26.54 -6.40 12.36
N GLN A 9 26.02 -6.98 11.27
CA GLN A 9 24.79 -6.53 10.66
C GLN A 9 23.64 -6.98 11.58
N LEU A 10 23.04 -6.01 12.30
CA LEU A 10 21.86 -6.26 13.13
C LEU A 10 20.78 -6.99 12.28
N PRO A 11 20.10 -8.01 12.82
CA PRO A 11 19.06 -8.70 12.08
C PRO A 11 18.02 -7.69 11.61
N LYS A 12 17.80 -7.60 10.29
CA LYS A 12 16.67 -6.83 9.75
C LYS A 12 15.41 -7.47 10.31
N THR A 13 14.73 -6.80 11.25
CA THR A 13 13.46 -7.26 11.80
C THR A 13 12.48 -7.47 10.64
N VAL A 14 12.14 -8.72 10.36
CA VAL A 14 11.16 -9.08 9.33
C VAL A 14 9.78 -8.66 9.85
N ARG A 15 9.19 -7.64 9.23
CA ARG A 15 7.87 -7.13 9.64
C ARG A 15 6.77 -8.00 9.04
N THR A 16 5.77 -8.36 9.85
CA THR A 16 4.54 -9.02 9.38
C THR A 16 3.76 -8.11 8.44
N GLN A 17 2.87 -8.69 7.63
CA GLN A 17 2.03 -7.89 6.73
C GLN A 17 1.11 -6.94 7.51
N GLU A 18 0.53 -7.41 8.60
CA GLU A 18 -0.31 -6.62 9.51
C GLU A 18 0.43 -5.43 10.11
N SER A 19 1.66 -5.63 10.63
CA SER A 19 2.48 -4.54 11.17
C SER A 19 2.80 -3.47 10.12
N LYS A 20 3.03 -3.87 8.86
CA LYS A 20 3.24 -2.91 7.77
C LYS A 20 1.98 -2.09 7.50
N LEU A 21 0.80 -2.71 7.51
CA LEU A 21 -0.47 -2.02 7.31
C LEU A 21 -0.72 -1.00 8.42
N HIS A 22 -0.52 -1.36 9.69
CA HIS A 22 -0.67 -0.44 10.81
C HIS A 22 0.22 0.80 10.65
N MET A 23 1.51 0.63 10.37
CA MET A 23 2.40 1.79 10.21
C MET A 23 2.01 2.69 9.04
N ILE A 24 1.58 2.11 7.92
CA ILE A 24 1.15 2.91 6.75
C ILE A 24 -0.14 3.66 7.05
N CYS A 25 -1.11 3.02 7.70
CA CYS A 25 -2.36 3.67 8.09
C CYS A 25 -2.13 4.79 9.10
N ASN A 26 -1.25 4.58 10.09
CA ASN A 26 -0.89 5.63 11.05
C ASN A 26 -0.24 6.83 10.34
N LEU A 27 0.68 6.59 9.40
CA LEU A 27 1.29 7.68 8.63
C LEU A 27 0.27 8.42 7.76
N ILE A 28 -0.70 7.72 7.17
CA ILE A 28 -1.78 8.35 6.40
C ILE A 28 -2.62 9.25 7.30
N GLU A 29 -2.95 8.79 8.51
CA GLU A 29 -3.71 9.54 9.51
C GLU A 29 -2.93 10.76 10.03
N GLU A 30 -1.63 10.63 10.30
CA GLU A 30 -0.74 11.74 10.67
C GLU A 30 -0.68 12.86 9.61
N MET A 31 -1.04 12.55 8.36
CA MET A 31 -1.09 13.51 7.24
C MET A 31 -2.51 14.04 6.98
N ASP A 32 -3.44 13.88 7.94
CA ASP A 32 -4.84 14.28 7.85
C ASP A 32 -5.60 13.63 6.67
N LEU A 33 -5.20 12.41 6.30
CA LEU A 33 -5.85 11.61 5.27
C LEU A 33 -6.49 10.35 5.87
N THR A 34 -7.46 9.82 5.15
CA THR A 34 -7.96 8.45 5.35
C THR A 34 -7.37 7.56 4.27
N PRO A 35 -7.33 6.23 4.45
CA PRO A 35 -6.91 5.32 3.39
C PRO A 35 -7.67 5.55 2.06
N LYS A 36 -8.97 5.89 2.14
CA LYS A 36 -9.81 6.18 0.96
C LYS A 36 -9.40 7.50 0.28
N SER A 37 -9.24 8.59 1.05
CA SER A 37 -8.84 9.87 0.48
C SER A 37 -7.40 9.82 -0.06
N PHE A 38 -6.50 9.08 0.58
CA PHE A 38 -5.16 8.81 0.06
C PHE A 38 -5.21 8.09 -1.29
N ILE A 39 -5.93 6.97 -1.41
CA ILE A 39 -6.02 6.22 -2.68
C ILE A 39 -6.62 7.10 -3.78
N SER A 40 -7.69 7.84 -3.48
CA SER A 40 -8.33 8.74 -4.44
C SER A 40 -7.40 9.87 -4.91
N ALA A 41 -6.73 10.55 -3.97
CA ALA A 41 -5.77 11.61 -4.27
C ALA A 41 -4.55 11.07 -5.01
N PHE A 42 -4.03 9.91 -4.59
CA PHE A 42 -2.95 9.22 -5.27
C PHE A 42 -3.33 9.00 -6.74
N ILE A 43 -4.46 8.36 -7.03
CA ILE A 43 -4.89 8.02 -8.40
C ILE A 43 -5.13 9.26 -9.28
N SER A 44 -5.75 10.31 -8.72
CA SER A 44 -6.14 11.52 -9.46
C SER A 44 -5.03 12.57 -9.59
N CYS A 45 -4.00 12.52 -8.75
CA CYS A 45 -2.91 13.52 -8.78
C CYS A 45 -2.14 13.49 -10.10
N SER A 46 -2.05 14.65 -10.75
CA SER A 46 -1.33 14.89 -12.01
C SER A 46 0.19 15.07 -11.84
N SER A 47 0.71 15.05 -10.61
CA SER A 47 2.14 15.13 -10.33
C SER A 47 2.92 14.04 -11.08
N SER A 48 4.04 14.42 -11.71
CA SER A 48 4.91 13.50 -12.46
C SER A 48 5.38 12.31 -11.60
N ARG A 49 5.66 12.56 -10.32
CA ARG A 49 6.03 11.52 -9.34
C ARG A 49 4.89 10.50 -9.17
N MET A 50 3.66 10.99 -9.02
CA MET A 50 2.48 10.14 -8.80
C MET A 50 2.14 9.35 -10.07
N ALA A 51 2.16 10.02 -11.23
CA ALA A 51 2.01 9.37 -12.53
C ALA A 51 3.05 8.26 -12.75
N PHE A 52 4.31 8.50 -12.39
CA PHE A 52 5.37 7.50 -12.48
C PHE A 52 5.13 6.27 -11.59
N LEU A 53 4.59 6.46 -10.37
CA LEU A 53 4.25 5.35 -9.48
C LEU A 53 3.08 4.51 -10.00
N ARG A 54 2.18 5.10 -10.81
CA ARG A 54 1.06 4.40 -11.45
C ARG A 54 1.30 4.00 -12.90
N ARG A 55 2.51 4.17 -13.42
CA ARG A 55 2.82 4.03 -14.86
C ARG A 55 2.46 2.66 -15.47
N TYR A 56 2.40 1.61 -14.66
CA TYR A 56 2.05 0.26 -15.13
C TYR A 56 0.58 -0.12 -14.90
N TRP A 57 -0.21 0.71 -14.23
CA TRP A 57 -1.56 0.32 -13.83
C TRP A 57 -2.48 0.02 -15.03
N GLY A 58 -2.31 0.76 -16.13
CA GLY A 58 -3.04 0.56 -17.38
C GLY A 58 -2.27 -0.17 -18.48
N THR A 59 -1.07 -0.72 -18.19
CA THR A 59 -0.28 -1.44 -19.20
C THR A 59 -0.57 -2.94 -19.16
N SER A 60 -0.28 -3.65 -20.24
CA SER A 60 -0.45 -5.11 -20.30
C SER A 60 0.23 -5.85 -19.13
N THR A 61 1.41 -5.38 -18.70
CA THR A 61 2.16 -5.96 -17.58
C THR A 61 1.51 -5.75 -16.22
N GLY A 62 0.97 -4.55 -15.94
CA GLY A 62 0.41 -4.23 -14.62
C GLY A 62 -1.13 -4.30 -14.54
N TRP A 63 -1.82 -4.49 -15.67
CA TRP A 63 -3.27 -4.61 -15.70
C TRP A 63 -3.81 -5.78 -14.86
N PRO A 64 -3.22 -7.00 -14.88
CA PRO A 64 -3.75 -8.11 -14.09
C PRO A 64 -3.80 -7.82 -12.58
N SER A 65 -2.76 -7.20 -12.01
CA SER A 65 -2.72 -6.84 -10.58
C SER A 65 -3.61 -5.64 -10.26
N THR A 66 -3.74 -4.69 -11.18
CA THR A 66 -4.68 -3.56 -11.04
C THR A 66 -6.12 -4.05 -11.03
N LEU A 67 -6.47 -4.98 -11.92
CA LEU A 67 -7.79 -5.61 -11.95
C LEU A 67 -8.09 -6.39 -10.66
N LEU A 68 -7.09 -7.09 -10.10
CA LEU A 68 -7.23 -7.75 -8.81
C LEU A 68 -7.52 -6.75 -7.69
N LEU A 69 -6.81 -5.63 -7.64
CA LEU A 69 -7.06 -4.55 -6.67
C LEU A 69 -8.50 -4.02 -6.78
N LEU A 70 -9.00 -3.77 -7.99
CA LEU A 70 -10.38 -3.31 -8.22
C LEU A 70 -11.41 -4.34 -7.74
N LYS A 71 -11.18 -5.63 -7.98
CA LYS A 71 -12.03 -6.71 -7.48
C LYS A 71 -12.02 -6.78 -5.95
N THR A 72 -10.85 -6.70 -5.31
CA THR A 72 -10.73 -6.70 -3.84
C THR A 72 -11.49 -5.53 -3.22
N ILE A 73 -11.40 -4.33 -3.82
CA ILE A 73 -12.17 -3.15 -3.36
C ILE A 73 -13.67 -3.41 -3.50
N ARG A 74 -14.13 -3.88 -4.67
CA ARG A 74 -15.54 -4.22 -4.90
C ARG A 74 -16.04 -5.24 -3.89
N ASP A 75 -15.32 -6.33 -3.70
CA ASP A 75 -15.74 -7.44 -2.84
C ASP A 75 -15.82 -7.00 -1.36
N ALA A 76 -14.95 -6.09 -0.91
CA ALA A 76 -15.03 -5.49 0.43
C ALA A 76 -16.27 -4.61 0.66
N ILE A 77 -16.87 -4.09 -0.42
CA ILE A 77 -18.06 -3.22 -0.38
C ILE A 77 -19.33 -4.07 -0.58
N CYS A 78 -19.34 -4.91 -1.62
CA CYS A 78 -20.53 -5.61 -2.09
C CYS A 78 -20.87 -6.88 -1.30
N ASN A 79 -19.92 -7.48 -0.57
CA ASN A 79 -20.19 -8.67 0.24
C ASN A 79 -20.69 -8.34 1.66
N LYS A 80 -21.02 -7.06 1.94
CA LYS A 80 -21.74 -6.71 3.17
C LYS A 80 -23.24 -6.87 2.90
N PRO A 81 -23.98 -7.68 3.69
CA PRO A 81 -25.44 -7.65 3.62
C PRO A 81 -25.88 -6.21 3.92
N LEU A 82 -26.65 -5.62 3.00
CA LEU A 82 -27.30 -4.33 3.23
C LEU A 82 -28.18 -4.45 4.47
N GLY A 83 -27.97 -3.60 5.48
CA GLY A 83 -28.80 -3.55 6.69
C GLY A 83 -28.15 -3.98 8.00
N ASN A 84 -26.83 -3.90 8.14
CA ASN A 84 -26.21 -3.85 9.47
C ASN A 84 -25.40 -2.56 9.58
N ASP A 85 -26.14 -1.49 9.82
CA ASP A 85 -25.61 -0.21 10.23
C ASP A 85 -24.90 -0.43 11.59
N TYR A 86 -23.63 -0.03 11.67
CA TYR A 86 -22.95 0.14 12.96
C TYR A 86 -23.33 1.49 13.54
#